data_AF-A0A3G5U6Z3-F1
#
_entry.id   AF-A0A3G5U6Z3-F1
#
_cell.length_a   1.000
_cell.length_b   1.000
_cell.length_c   1.000
_cell.angle_alpha   90.00
_cell.angle_beta   90.00
_cell.angle_gamma   90.00
#
_symmetry.space_group_name_H-M   'P 1'
#
loop_
_entity.id
_entity.type
_entity.pdbx_description
1 polymer ?
#
loop_
_entity_poly.entity_id
_entity_poly.type
_entity_poly.pdbx_seq_one_letter_code
_entity_poly.pdbx_strand_id
1 'polypeptide(L)'
;MNISAQEEHFGQVVSISGMDIIVEMKQELLKSNLEQRIVGDGQTVLKLFVGTVGDIFLIGDPATDAFHYAIFEEVKLVSEVEDQEKTGAPYIISSKKQKAIAIAKIIGYQDQRIKEKLSFRRGIGHYPKFNSKCYLLTSQEKKDLFALEGQGIRVGHMSSIQEEEVVIHTDKFLSKHSVILGSTGSGKSCTVASILQKLLRAHRYSHVVFFDLHNEYSAAFSSDDFNHRVNKFSANDFSLPYWFLNFEEFQSVFLGDIDLTKNNDGIRILKEQILKLKENEHSKVEHNVGEIPKININSPLYFSIDELIQELKLLNKKTLWKSDNISTFKQDIQEYLPSTGSKKVKREDKQIDDYVIQDQNYYNKLNQVIEKLQSIRNDRRFNFLFSENHNSSESFIGYLSDILCIPANIEQKQITILDLSGLPSEITPVIIGMLARICFEFKIWEEDPKKIPLYLVFEEAHNYIPRDTTSITKLPKRYIERIAKEGRKYGISQLIISQRPSDLSTTIVSQCSNFFVLRVTNPDDQTFIRKVLPDHLNALTSMIPFFQNGEVLIAGECVPIPIKAAIDLPNPLPNSSDVSFSDAWSNFVKYDIKDTILKWWEVKEDE
;
A
#
# COMPACT_ATOMS: atom_id res chain seq x y z
N MET A 1 1.44 15.36 38.98
CA MET A 1 2.90 15.51 38.84
C MET A 1 3.15 16.93 38.40
N ASN A 2 3.85 17.74 39.20
CA ASN A 2 4.37 19.01 38.68
C ASN A 2 5.30 18.68 37.52
N ILE A 3 5.45 19.58 36.54
CA ILE A 3 6.49 19.48 35.51
C ILE A 3 7.83 19.71 36.24
N SER A 4 8.26 18.72 37.03
CA SER A 4 9.22 18.87 38.13
C SER A 4 10.65 19.03 37.64
N ALA A 5 10.89 18.96 36.33
CA ALA A 5 12.19 19.22 35.70
C ALA A 5 12.39 20.68 35.23
N GLN A 6 11.43 21.59 35.43
CA GLN A 6 11.43 22.95 34.85
C GLN A 6 12.36 24.00 35.51
N GLU A 7 13.20 23.67 36.49
CA GLU A 7 14.03 24.71 37.12
C GLU A 7 15.24 25.12 36.25
N GLU A 8 15.83 24.19 35.50
CA GLU A 8 17.03 24.46 34.69
C GLU A 8 16.78 24.43 33.19
N HIS A 9 16.58 25.61 32.60
CA HIS A 9 16.65 25.79 31.15
C HIS A 9 18.08 25.65 30.59
N PHE A 10 18.20 25.12 29.38
CA PHE A 10 19.47 25.02 28.65
C PHE A 10 19.78 26.27 27.82
N GLY A 11 18.76 27.04 27.46
CA GLY A 11 18.89 28.19 26.58
C GLY A 11 17.64 29.05 26.51
N GLN A 12 17.69 30.08 25.67
CA GLN A 12 16.60 31.04 25.47
C GLN A 12 16.39 31.34 23.99
N VAL A 13 15.14 31.58 23.60
CA VAL A 13 14.78 31.91 22.22
C VAL A 13 15.26 33.32 21.86
N VAL A 14 16.13 33.45 20.87
CA VAL A 14 16.69 34.73 20.41
C VAL A 14 16.18 35.17 19.05
N SER A 15 15.67 34.24 18.23
CA SER A 15 15.08 34.55 16.94
C SER A 15 13.88 33.64 16.67
N ILE A 16 12.87 34.20 15.99
CA ILE A 16 11.65 33.51 15.58
C ILE A 16 11.34 33.95 14.15
N SER A 17 11.32 33.00 13.23
CA SER A 17 11.00 33.20 11.82
C SER A 17 9.99 32.14 11.38
N GLY A 18 8.70 32.45 11.52
CA GLY A 18 7.64 31.46 11.29
C GLY A 18 7.76 30.31 12.29
N MET A 19 7.91 29.08 11.80
CA MET A 19 8.12 27.91 12.67
C MET A 19 9.57 27.75 13.12
N ASP A 20 10.52 28.42 12.47
CA ASP A 20 11.94 28.31 12.77
C ASP A 20 12.29 29.20 13.96
N ILE A 21 13.06 28.64 14.88
CA ILE A 21 13.56 29.35 16.05
C ILE A 21 15.06 29.15 16.20
N ILE A 22 15.71 30.17 16.74
CA ILE A 22 17.10 30.08 17.17
C ILE A 22 17.12 30.18 18.69
N VAL A 23 17.73 29.20 19.32
CA VAL A 23 17.91 29.13 20.78
C VAL A 23 19.39 29.39 21.08
N GLU A 24 19.66 30.47 21.82
CA GLU A 24 21.00 30.71 22.37
C GLU A 24 21.18 29.83 23.61
N MET A 25 22.19 28.97 23.59
CA MET A 25 22.50 28.07 24.69
C MET A 25 23.34 28.77 25.75
N LYS A 26 23.17 28.39 27.01
CA LYS A 26 24.00 28.88 28.11
C LYS A 26 25.48 28.56 27.87
N GLN A 27 26.34 29.52 28.20
CA GLN A 27 27.80 29.37 28.03
C GLN A 27 28.40 28.25 28.90
N GLU A 28 27.73 27.86 29.99
CA GLU A 28 28.15 26.74 30.85
C GLU A 28 28.09 25.40 30.13
N LEU A 29 27.13 25.21 29.22
CA LEU A 29 26.96 23.98 28.43
C LEU A 29 28.11 23.76 27.45
N LEU A 30 28.71 24.84 26.95
CA LEU A 30 29.90 24.76 26.10
C LEU A 30 31.09 24.13 26.85
N LYS A 31 31.19 24.36 28.16
CA LYS A 31 32.26 23.79 28.99
C LYS A 31 32.02 22.33 29.34
N SER A 32 30.78 21.86 29.26
CA SER A 32 30.37 20.49 29.59
C SER A 32 30.08 19.62 28.35
N ASN A 33 30.58 19.99 27.16
CA ASN A 33 30.29 19.28 25.90
C ASN A 33 28.79 19.09 25.65
N LEU A 34 27.97 20.11 25.96
CA LEU A 34 26.51 20.10 25.84
C LEU A 34 25.80 19.09 26.77
N GLU A 35 26.49 18.56 27.79
CA GLU A 35 25.87 17.78 28.87
C GLU A 35 25.21 18.72 29.87
N GLN A 36 23.89 18.57 30.05
CA GLN A 36 23.13 19.19 31.12
C GLN A 36 22.84 18.16 32.21
N ARG A 37 23.02 18.56 33.48
CA ARG A 37 22.75 17.72 34.65
C ARG A 37 21.52 18.25 35.37
N ILE A 38 20.47 17.44 35.44
CA ILE A 38 19.22 17.79 36.12
C ILE A 38 19.11 16.93 37.38
N VAL A 39 18.76 17.55 38.51
CA VAL A 39 18.48 16.84 39.76
C VAL A 39 17.02 16.40 39.73
N GLY A 40 16.77 15.10 39.65
CA GLY A 40 15.41 14.54 39.67
C GLY A 40 14.79 14.49 41.08
N ASP A 41 13.48 14.24 41.13
CA ASP A 41 12.73 13.96 42.36
C ASP A 41 13.33 12.72 43.06
N GLY A 42 14.25 12.95 44.01
CA GLY A 42 14.96 11.88 44.75
C GLY A 42 16.50 11.95 44.78
N GLN A 43 17.13 13.08 44.41
CA GLN A 43 18.60 13.29 44.38
C GLN A 43 19.38 12.51 43.30
N THR A 44 18.70 11.82 42.38
CA THR A 44 19.34 11.22 41.19
C THR A 44 19.70 12.30 40.17
N VAL A 45 20.97 12.34 39.75
CA VAL A 45 21.45 13.26 38.71
C VAL A 45 21.22 12.63 37.34
N LEU A 46 20.27 13.18 36.59
CA LEU A 46 20.01 12.82 35.20
C LEU A 46 20.95 13.59 34.29
N LYS A 47 21.55 12.90 33.32
CA LYS A 47 22.40 13.51 32.29
C LYS A 47 21.64 13.55 30.98
N LEU A 48 21.42 14.75 30.45
CA LEU A 48 20.76 14.97 29.17
C LEU A 48 21.73 15.71 28.23
N PHE A 49 21.74 15.32 26.96
CA PHE A 49 22.56 15.97 25.95
C PHE A 49 21.72 16.99 25.17
N VAL A 50 22.17 18.24 25.15
CA VAL A 50 21.49 19.32 24.43
C VAL A 50 21.87 19.24 22.95
N GLY A 51 20.86 19.31 22.07
CA GLY A 51 21.08 19.52 20.65
C GLY A 51 21.25 18.26 19.79
N THR A 52 20.85 17.10 20.31
CA THR A 52 20.70 15.89 19.47
C THR A 52 19.64 16.14 18.40
N VAL A 53 20.03 16.09 17.12
CA VAL A 53 19.12 16.33 15.99
C VAL A 53 17.94 15.36 16.05
N GLY A 54 16.73 15.90 15.93
CA GLY A 54 15.51 15.13 16.05
C GLY A 54 14.97 14.96 17.48
N ASP A 55 15.71 15.38 18.51
CA ASP A 55 15.20 15.35 19.89
C ASP A 55 14.28 16.54 20.17
N ILE A 56 13.32 16.33 21.07
CA ILE A 56 12.25 17.28 21.38
C ILE A 56 12.54 17.99 22.70
N PHE A 57 12.26 19.29 22.73
CA PHE A 57 12.38 20.12 23.92
C PHE A 57 11.15 21.03 24.08
N LEU A 58 10.97 21.52 25.30
CA LEU A 58 9.89 22.40 25.71
C LEU A 58 10.36 23.86 25.71
N ILE A 59 9.49 24.77 25.28
CA ILE A 59 9.70 26.21 25.40
C ILE A 59 8.62 26.72 26.35
N GLY A 60 9.07 27.22 27.50
CA GLY A 60 8.21 27.88 28.47
C GLY A 60 8.24 29.37 28.23
N ASP A 61 7.08 29.92 27.86
CA ASP A 61 6.82 31.36 27.88
C ASP A 61 6.13 31.70 29.22
N PRO A 62 6.77 32.44 30.14
CA PRO A 62 6.16 32.85 31.40
C PRO A 62 4.94 33.77 31.22
N ALA A 63 4.75 34.34 30.03
CA ALA A 63 3.77 35.38 29.74
C ALA A 63 2.65 34.91 28.78
N THR A 64 2.66 33.66 28.33
CA THR A 64 1.50 33.03 27.69
C THR A 64 1.13 31.79 28.51
N ASP A 65 -0.15 31.54 28.72
CA ASP A 65 -0.63 30.31 29.36
C ASP A 65 -0.44 29.10 28.42
N ALA A 66 0.73 28.96 27.79
CA ALA A 66 1.03 27.92 26.81
C ALA A 66 2.51 27.51 26.84
N PHE A 67 2.75 26.21 26.66
CA PHE A 67 4.07 25.66 26.36
C PHE A 67 4.16 25.30 24.89
N HIS A 68 5.32 25.51 24.26
CA HIS A 68 5.58 25.05 22.90
C HIS A 68 6.53 23.86 22.90
N TYR A 69 6.35 22.97 21.94
CA TYR A 69 7.28 21.87 21.66
C TYR A 69 8.07 22.21 20.41
N ALA A 70 9.38 22.01 20.46
CA ALA A 70 10.27 22.21 19.33
C ALA A 70 11.22 21.01 19.17
N ILE A 71 11.64 20.79 17.93
CA ILE A 71 12.58 19.73 17.55
C ILE A 71 13.90 20.34 17.11
N PHE A 72 15.04 19.78 17.57
CA PHE A 72 16.35 20.24 17.12
C PHE A 72 16.60 19.89 15.65
N GLU A 73 16.96 20.87 14.84
CA GLU A 73 17.39 20.66 13.45
C GLU A 73 18.91 20.67 13.33
N GLU A 74 19.58 21.60 14.01
CA GLU A 74 21.03 21.79 13.89
C GLU A 74 21.59 22.51 15.13
N VAL A 75 22.86 22.27 15.45
CA VAL A 75 23.59 23.03 16.47
C VAL A 75 24.83 23.64 15.85
N LYS A 76 25.03 24.95 16.06
CA LYS A 76 26.18 25.71 15.54
C LYS A 76 26.90 26.45 16.65
N LEU A 77 28.20 26.60 16.48
CA LEU A 77 29.00 27.49 17.29
C LEU A 77 29.29 28.75 16.47
N VAL A 78 28.78 29.89 16.94
CA VAL A 78 28.92 31.19 16.29
C VAL A 78 29.92 32.01 17.08
N SER A 79 30.83 32.69 16.36
CA SER A 79 31.76 33.63 16.96
C SER A 79 31.25 35.05 16.73
N GLU A 80 30.97 35.77 17.80
CA GLU A 80 30.69 37.21 17.76
C GLU A 80 31.96 37.99 18.09
N VAL A 81 32.20 39.04 17.31
CA VAL A 81 33.27 40.01 17.57
C VAL A 81 32.61 41.22 18.21
N GLU A 82 32.84 41.39 19.51
CA GLU A 82 32.44 42.61 20.22
C GLU A 82 33.63 43.57 20.20
N ASP A 83 33.46 44.69 19.48
CA ASP A 83 34.40 45.81 19.49
C ASP A 83 34.00 46.76 20.62
N GLN A 84 34.83 46.85 21.67
CA GLN A 84 34.62 47.83 22.74
C GLN A 84 35.42 49.09 22.46
N GLU A 85 34.74 50.20 22.14
CA GLU A 85 35.34 51.52 22.17
C GLU A 85 35.50 51.98 23.63
N LYS A 86 36.74 51.94 24.14
CA LYS A 86 37.05 52.65 25.38
C LYS A 86 37.19 54.14 25.08
N THR A 87 36.32 54.96 25.67
CA THR A 87 36.46 56.42 25.64
C THR A 87 37.85 56.83 26.13
N GLY A 88 38.70 57.31 25.21
CA GLY A 88 40.05 57.82 25.52
C GLY A 88 41.24 56.91 25.15
N ALA A 89 41.06 55.78 24.45
CA ALA A 89 42.17 54.95 23.95
C ALA A 89 42.22 54.91 22.40
N PRO A 90 43.42 54.91 21.76
CA PRO A 90 43.57 54.95 20.30
C PRO A 90 43.44 53.58 19.62
N TYR A 91 42.97 52.54 20.33
CA TYR A 91 42.84 51.18 19.79
C TYR A 91 41.52 50.53 20.21
N ILE A 92 40.94 49.77 19.30
CA ILE A 92 39.74 48.94 19.53
C ILE A 92 40.20 47.61 20.14
N ILE A 93 39.64 47.22 21.28
CA ILE A 93 39.83 45.87 21.83
C ILE A 93 38.69 45.02 21.27
N SER A 94 39.02 44.14 20.32
CA SER A 94 38.07 43.14 19.82
C SER A 94 38.13 41.91 20.72
N SER A 95 37.01 41.59 21.37
CA SER A 95 36.87 40.34 22.12
C SER A 95 36.04 39.36 21.30
N LYS A 96 36.59 38.16 21.06
CA LYS A 96 35.87 37.06 20.40
C LYS A 96 35.11 36.27 21.46
N LYS A 97 33.79 36.38 21.49
CA LYS A 97 32.92 35.50 22.28
C LYS A 97 32.37 34.41 21.39
N GLN A 98 32.52 33.16 21.84
CA GLN A 98 31.88 32.02 21.22
C GLN A 98 30.54 31.76 21.89
N LYS A 99 29.48 31.62 21.08
CA LYS A 99 28.12 31.29 21.49
C LYS A 99 27.68 30.01 20.78
N ALA A 100 27.05 29.10 21.49
CA ALA A 100 26.34 27.99 20.88
C ALA A 100 24.90 28.40 20.60
N ILE A 101 24.45 28.16 19.38
CA ILE A 101 23.06 28.32 18.98
C ILE A 101 22.50 26.98 18.51
N ALA A 102 21.27 26.68 18.90
CA ALA A 102 20.47 25.62 18.31
C ALA A 102 19.49 26.22 17.31
N ILE A 103 19.45 25.67 16.12
CA ILE A 103 18.37 25.88 15.15
C ILE A 103 17.36 24.77 15.41
N ALA A 104 16.12 25.17 15.63
CA ALA A 104 15.04 24.25 15.94
C ALA A 104 13.75 24.71 15.26
N LYS A 105 12.79 23.81 15.20
CA LYS A 105 11.49 24.11 14.61
C LYS A 105 10.36 23.77 15.57
N ILE A 106 9.41 24.68 15.69
CA ILE A 106 8.23 24.50 16.53
C ILE A 106 7.31 23.47 15.86
N ILE A 107 6.94 22.43 16.60
CA ILE A 107 6.13 21.30 16.11
C ILE A 107 4.71 21.31 16.71
N GLY A 108 4.51 21.95 17.86
CA GLY A 108 3.22 21.96 18.52
C GLY A 108 3.19 22.79 19.79
N TYR A 109 2.07 22.74 20.50
CA TYR A 109 1.87 23.46 21.76
C TYR A 109 0.96 22.68 22.73
N GLN A 110 0.97 23.11 23.98
CA GLN A 110 0.08 22.70 25.05
C GLN A 110 -0.47 23.93 25.76
N ASP A 111 -1.77 23.90 26.09
CA ASP A 111 -2.38 24.91 26.95
C ASP A 111 -2.03 24.64 28.42
N GLN A 112 -1.49 25.64 29.10
CA GLN A 112 -1.04 25.55 30.49
C GLN A 112 -2.19 25.36 31.47
N ARG A 113 -3.46 25.52 31.05
CA ARG A 113 -4.63 25.15 31.87
C ARG A 113 -4.75 23.64 32.10
N ILE A 114 -4.13 22.81 31.24
CA ILE A 114 -4.03 21.36 31.40
C ILE A 114 -2.75 21.07 32.19
N LYS A 115 -2.76 21.34 33.50
CA LYS A 115 -1.56 21.29 34.36
C LYS A 115 -1.12 19.89 34.77
N GLU A 116 -2.01 18.90 34.67
CA GLU A 116 -1.79 17.61 35.34
C GLU A 116 -1.04 16.57 34.50
N LYS A 117 -0.98 16.74 33.17
CA LYS A 117 -0.37 15.78 32.22
C LYS A 117 0.21 16.51 31.00
N LEU A 118 1.37 16.08 30.51
CA LEU A 118 1.89 16.56 29.22
C LEU A 118 0.95 16.11 28.10
N SER A 119 0.63 17.04 27.20
CA SER A 119 -0.24 16.79 26.06
C SER A 119 0.29 17.55 24.84
N PHE A 120 0.23 16.90 23.68
CA PHE A 120 0.71 17.49 22.43
C PHE A 120 -0.46 17.89 21.54
N ARG A 121 -0.53 19.16 21.15
CA ARG A 121 -1.41 19.62 20.06
C ARG A 121 -0.57 20.08 18.88
N ARG A 122 -0.90 19.55 17.70
CA ARG A 122 -0.27 19.93 16.42
C ARG A 122 -0.64 21.35 16.04
N GLY A 123 0.29 22.00 15.35
CA GLY A 123 0.15 23.38 14.89
C GLY A 123 0.51 24.38 15.97
N ILE A 124 0.36 25.66 15.66
CA ILE A 124 0.79 26.76 16.53
C ILE A 124 -0.40 27.70 16.69
N GLY A 125 -0.99 27.73 17.89
CA GLY A 125 -2.03 28.73 18.21
C GLY A 125 -1.44 30.12 18.50
N HIS A 126 -0.24 30.14 19.08
CA HIS A 126 0.53 31.34 19.45
C HIS A 126 2.01 31.05 19.25
N TYR A 127 2.82 32.04 18.89
CA TYR A 127 4.28 31.87 18.84
C TYR A 127 4.89 32.05 20.23
N PRO A 128 6.01 31.37 20.55
CA PRO A 128 6.78 31.69 21.75
C PRO A 128 7.26 33.14 21.69
N LYS A 129 7.58 33.75 22.83
CA LYS A 129 8.15 35.11 22.87
C LYS A 129 9.67 35.07 22.86
N PHE A 130 10.28 36.20 22.49
CA PHE A 130 11.72 36.39 22.71
C PHE A 130 12.09 36.17 24.18
N ASN A 131 13.27 35.59 24.40
CA ASN A 131 13.81 35.19 25.70
C ASN A 131 13.02 34.11 26.45
N SER A 132 12.05 33.46 25.78
CA SER A 132 11.38 32.28 26.34
C SER A 132 12.41 31.20 26.66
N LYS A 133 12.25 30.56 27.81
CA LYS A 133 13.23 29.59 28.34
C LYS A 133 12.99 28.22 27.70
N CYS A 134 14.07 27.53 27.34
CA CYS A 134 14.01 26.22 26.70
C CYS A 134 14.49 25.11 27.66
N TYR A 135 13.72 24.03 27.78
CA TYR A 135 13.92 22.92 28.72
C TYR A 135 13.95 21.59 27.98
N LEU A 136 14.88 20.70 28.34
CA LEU A 136 14.89 19.33 27.82
C LEU A 136 13.81 18.49 28.51
N LEU A 137 13.27 17.51 27.80
CA LEU A 137 12.34 16.53 28.35
C LEU A 137 13.10 15.32 28.91
N THR A 138 12.70 14.86 30.10
CA THR A 138 13.16 13.59 30.68
C THR A 138 12.53 12.39 29.97
N SER A 139 13.09 11.19 30.14
CA SER A 139 12.53 9.96 29.56
C SER A 139 11.10 9.66 30.02
N GLN A 140 10.75 9.98 31.26
CA GLN A 140 9.39 9.82 31.77
C GLN A 140 8.43 10.82 31.12
N GLU A 141 8.84 12.09 30.97
CA GLU A 141 8.04 13.10 30.28
C GLU A 141 7.85 12.80 28.79
N LYS A 142 8.90 12.30 28.12
CA LYS A 142 8.78 11.79 26.74
C LYS A 142 7.79 10.65 26.68
N LYS A 143 7.90 9.67 27.58
CA LYS A 143 6.95 8.55 27.66
C LYS A 143 5.51 9.03 27.84
N ASP A 144 5.26 10.02 28.71
CA ASP A 144 3.93 10.59 28.93
C ASP A 144 3.42 11.38 27.71
N LEU A 145 4.31 12.07 27.00
CA LEU A 145 4.02 12.81 25.76
C LEU A 145 3.68 11.88 24.58
N PHE A 146 4.36 10.73 24.50
CA PHE A 146 4.15 9.69 23.50
C PHE A 146 3.05 8.69 23.90
N ALA A 147 2.61 8.69 25.16
CA ALA A 147 1.58 7.78 25.64
C ALA A 147 0.25 8.00 24.92
N LEU A 148 -0.24 6.93 24.30
CA LEU A 148 -1.54 6.91 23.65
C LEU A 148 -2.57 6.36 24.64
N GLU A 149 -3.67 7.08 24.86
CA GLU A 149 -4.74 6.66 25.78
C GLU A 149 -5.48 5.43 25.23
N GLY A 150 -5.07 4.23 25.66
CA GLY A 150 -5.86 2.99 25.59
C GLY A 150 -6.05 2.34 24.21
N GLN A 151 -5.52 2.88 23.11
CA GLN A 151 -5.76 2.38 21.74
C GLN A 151 -4.48 2.27 20.89
N GLY A 152 -3.37 1.89 21.51
CA GLY A 152 -2.07 1.81 20.85
C GLY A 152 -1.49 0.39 20.83
N ILE A 153 -0.69 0.10 19.80
CA ILE A 153 0.15 -1.11 19.76
C ILE A 153 1.63 -0.72 19.86
N ARG A 154 2.37 -1.39 20.74
CA ARG A 154 3.83 -1.22 20.87
C ARG A 154 4.51 -1.80 19.63
N VAL A 155 5.25 -1.00 18.89
CA VAL A 155 5.95 -1.43 17.66
C VAL A 155 7.44 -1.63 17.83
N GLY A 156 8.05 -1.00 18.84
CA GLY A 156 9.48 -1.08 19.09
C GLY A 156 9.94 -0.11 20.17
N HIS A 157 11.15 0.43 20.00
CA HIS A 157 11.82 1.31 20.96
C HIS A 157 12.40 2.53 20.25
N MET A 158 12.66 3.62 20.97
CA MET A 158 13.34 4.78 20.40
C MET A 158 14.80 4.44 20.09
N SER A 159 15.29 4.83 18.90
CA SER A 159 16.65 4.47 18.46
C SER A 159 17.77 5.00 19.38
N SER A 160 17.54 6.13 20.05
CA SER A 160 18.52 6.78 20.93
C SER A 160 18.51 6.22 22.36
N ILE A 161 17.39 5.65 22.83
CA ILE A 161 17.20 5.16 24.20
C ILE A 161 16.38 3.87 24.14
N GLN A 162 17.05 2.73 24.34
CA GLN A 162 16.43 1.39 24.20
C GLN A 162 15.27 1.12 25.18
N GLU A 163 15.23 1.81 26.32
CA GLU A 163 14.18 1.64 27.34
C GLU A 163 12.86 2.36 27.00
N GLU A 164 12.86 3.27 26.01
CA GLU A 164 11.67 4.03 25.64
C GLU A 164 10.86 3.33 24.55
N GLU A 165 9.69 2.81 24.93
CA GLU A 165 8.78 2.11 24.01
C GLU A 165 8.10 3.07 23.03
N VAL A 166 8.01 2.65 21.77
CA VAL A 166 7.29 3.37 20.73
C VAL A 166 5.97 2.66 20.47
N VAL A 167 4.87 3.40 20.63
CA VAL A 167 3.50 2.92 20.43
C VAL A 167 2.86 3.71 19.29
N ILE A 168 2.14 3.03 18.41
CA ILE A 168 1.32 3.68 17.37
C ILE A 168 -0.16 3.51 17.68
N HIS A 169 -0.95 4.53 17.35
CA HIS A 169 -2.39 4.55 17.57
C HIS A 169 -3.08 3.70 16.48
N THR A 170 -3.73 2.62 16.90
CA THR A 170 -4.27 1.61 15.98
C THR A 170 -5.34 2.18 15.06
N ASP A 171 -6.33 2.88 15.60
CA ASP A 171 -7.40 3.45 14.76
C ASP A 171 -6.85 4.48 13.76
N LYS A 172 -5.91 5.33 14.18
CA LYS A 172 -5.27 6.31 13.28
C LYS A 172 -4.42 5.63 12.20
N PHE A 173 -3.82 4.48 12.51
CA PHE A 173 -3.06 3.65 11.56
C PHE A 173 -3.97 2.91 10.57
N LEU A 174 -5.07 2.33 11.05
CA LEU A 174 -5.97 1.46 10.26
C LEU A 174 -7.08 2.22 9.53
N SER A 175 -7.62 3.31 10.09
CA SER A 175 -8.69 4.10 9.45
C SER A 175 -8.19 5.06 8.37
N LYS A 176 -6.87 5.13 8.18
CA LYS A 176 -6.20 6.03 7.24
C LYS A 176 -5.19 5.27 6.42
N HIS A 177 -5.01 5.71 5.18
CA HIS A 177 -4.00 5.12 4.31
C HIS A 177 -2.61 5.36 4.89
N SER A 178 -1.78 4.33 4.83
CA SER A 178 -0.44 4.30 5.40
C SER A 178 0.55 3.85 4.33
N VAL A 179 1.80 4.27 4.44
CA VAL A 179 2.85 3.85 3.51
C VAL A 179 4.12 3.45 4.26
N ILE A 180 4.72 2.33 3.86
CA ILE A 180 6.03 1.85 4.30
C ILE A 180 7.00 1.93 3.12
N LEU A 181 8.07 2.70 3.29
CA LEU A 181 9.06 3.02 2.26
C LEU A 181 10.45 2.63 2.73
N GLY A 182 11.29 2.06 1.86
CA GLY A 182 12.67 1.73 2.21
C GLY A 182 13.40 0.96 1.11
N SER A 183 14.71 1.12 1.01
CA SER A 183 15.53 0.35 0.04
C SER A 183 15.51 -1.16 0.34
N THR A 184 15.94 -1.99 -0.59
CA THR A 184 16.14 -3.44 -0.37
C THR A 184 17.07 -3.68 0.82
N GLY A 185 16.76 -4.68 1.65
CA GLY A 185 17.53 -5.00 2.86
C GLY A 185 17.41 -4.00 4.02
N SER A 186 16.56 -2.97 3.93
CA SER A 186 16.36 -2.00 5.03
C SER A 186 15.51 -2.52 6.20
N GLY A 187 14.81 -3.64 6.00
CA GLY A 187 13.91 -4.24 7.00
C GLY A 187 12.41 -4.03 6.73
N LYS A 188 12.00 -3.63 5.52
CA LYS A 188 10.58 -3.42 5.14
C LYS A 188 9.68 -4.61 5.51
N SER A 189 9.99 -5.80 5.00
CA SER A 189 9.18 -7.00 5.21
C SER A 189 9.09 -7.37 6.69
N CYS A 190 10.20 -7.23 7.44
CA CYS A 190 10.21 -7.41 8.90
C CYS A 190 9.33 -6.39 9.62
N THR A 191 9.38 -5.11 9.23
CA THR A 191 8.54 -4.06 9.82
C THR A 191 7.06 -4.31 9.57
N VAL A 192 6.70 -4.65 8.33
CA VAL A 192 5.32 -5.00 7.95
C VAL A 192 4.83 -6.20 8.76
N ALA A 193 5.59 -7.30 8.76
CA ALA A 193 5.24 -8.52 9.49
C ALA A 193 5.12 -8.26 10.99
N SER A 194 6.05 -7.51 11.60
CA SER A 194 6.03 -7.19 13.04
C SER A 194 4.77 -6.42 13.41
N ILE A 195 4.45 -5.36 12.67
CA ILE A 195 3.24 -4.55 12.90
C ILE A 195 1.98 -5.40 12.73
N LEU A 196 1.86 -6.18 11.64
CA LEU A 196 0.70 -7.02 11.40
C LEU A 196 0.54 -8.10 12.47
N GLN A 197 1.60 -8.83 12.83
CA GLN A 197 1.55 -9.83 13.91
C GLN A 197 1.02 -9.25 15.23
N LYS A 198 1.47 -8.05 15.60
CA LYS A 198 1.00 -7.34 16.80
C LYS A 198 -0.46 -6.93 16.69
N LEU A 199 -0.88 -6.41 15.53
CA LEU A 199 -2.28 -6.06 15.26
C LEU A 199 -3.21 -7.27 15.37
N LEU A 200 -2.86 -8.39 14.74
CA LEU A 200 -3.65 -9.62 14.75
C LEU A 200 -3.81 -10.21 16.16
N ARG A 201 -2.75 -10.13 16.98
CA ARG A 201 -2.79 -10.53 18.40
C ARG A 201 -3.68 -9.60 19.22
N ALA A 202 -3.64 -8.29 18.98
CA ALA A 202 -4.43 -7.30 19.70
C ALA A 202 -5.92 -7.30 19.29
N HIS A 203 -6.24 -7.64 18.04
CA HIS A 203 -7.58 -7.50 17.47
C HIS A 203 -8.11 -8.81 16.88
N ARG A 204 -8.89 -9.56 17.66
CA ARG A 204 -9.44 -10.90 17.31
C ARG A 204 -10.23 -10.91 15.99
N TYR A 205 -10.90 -9.82 15.65
CA TYR A 205 -11.85 -9.72 14.54
C TYR A 205 -11.38 -8.73 13.45
N SER A 206 -10.07 -8.63 13.23
CA SER A 206 -9.53 -7.84 12.13
C SER A 206 -9.86 -8.46 10.77
N HIS A 207 -10.01 -7.65 9.73
CA HIS A 207 -10.19 -8.09 8.35
C HIS A 207 -9.09 -7.47 7.47
N VAL A 208 -8.09 -8.28 7.12
CA VAL A 208 -6.94 -7.84 6.34
C VAL A 208 -6.84 -8.66 5.06
N VAL A 209 -6.63 -8.01 3.92
CA VAL A 209 -6.32 -8.68 2.65
C VAL A 209 -4.93 -8.24 2.22
N PHE A 210 -4.02 -9.20 2.09
CA PHE A 210 -2.61 -8.98 1.78
C PHE A 210 -2.29 -9.52 0.39
N PHE A 211 -1.82 -8.65 -0.50
CA PHE A 211 -1.32 -9.00 -1.83
C PHE A 211 0.19 -9.22 -1.74
N ASP A 212 0.63 -10.48 -1.69
CA ASP A 212 2.03 -10.89 -1.54
C ASP A 212 2.60 -11.30 -2.92
N LEU A 213 3.47 -10.46 -3.48
CA LEU A 213 4.04 -10.65 -4.82
C LEU A 213 5.18 -11.66 -4.84
N HIS A 214 5.86 -11.84 -3.71
CA HIS A 214 7.10 -12.61 -3.64
C HIS A 214 7.03 -13.82 -2.69
N ASN A 215 5.86 -14.05 -2.08
CA ASN A 215 5.62 -15.11 -1.10
C ASN A 215 6.55 -15.02 0.12
N GLU A 216 6.91 -13.80 0.54
CA GLU A 216 7.81 -13.59 1.68
C GLU A 216 7.06 -13.74 3.01
N TYR A 217 5.76 -13.43 3.05
CA TYR A 217 5.04 -13.22 4.30
C TYR A 217 4.41 -14.48 4.86
N SER A 218 4.14 -15.48 4.03
CA SER A 218 3.61 -16.78 4.47
C SER A 218 4.41 -17.38 5.64
N ALA A 219 5.74 -17.28 5.58
CA ALA A 219 6.63 -17.79 6.64
C ALA A 219 6.45 -17.03 7.97
N ALA A 220 6.18 -15.72 7.91
CA ALA A 220 5.98 -14.88 9.08
C ALA A 220 4.69 -15.22 9.86
N PHE A 221 3.77 -15.98 9.27
CA PHE A 221 2.50 -16.36 9.90
C PHE A 221 2.33 -17.87 10.06
N SER A 222 3.43 -18.62 10.11
CA SER A 222 3.46 -20.09 10.15
C SER A 222 3.39 -20.70 11.55
N SER A 223 3.42 -19.90 12.62
CA SER A 223 3.34 -20.42 13.99
C SER A 223 1.92 -20.84 14.36
N ASP A 224 1.80 -21.71 15.38
CA ASP A 224 0.50 -22.18 15.88
C ASP A 224 -0.45 -21.03 16.33
N ASP A 225 0.12 -19.92 16.80
CA ASP A 225 -0.63 -18.70 17.13
C ASP A 225 -1.32 -18.10 15.89
N PHE A 226 -0.76 -18.26 14.69
CA PHE A 226 -1.29 -17.66 13.45
C PHE A 226 -2.01 -18.63 12.52
N ASN A 227 -1.79 -19.94 12.62
CA ASN A 227 -2.39 -20.94 11.72
C ASN A 227 -3.94 -20.86 11.67
N HIS A 228 -4.58 -20.58 12.81
CA HIS A 228 -6.04 -20.41 12.88
C HIS A 228 -6.51 -18.99 12.51
N ARG A 229 -5.60 -18.02 12.35
CA ARG A 229 -5.86 -16.61 12.01
C ARG A 229 -5.67 -16.32 10.54
N VAL A 230 -4.84 -17.09 9.82
CA VAL A 230 -4.50 -16.81 8.42
C VAL A 230 -5.30 -17.69 7.48
N ASN A 231 -5.86 -17.08 6.44
CA ASN A 231 -6.32 -17.74 5.23
C ASN A 231 -5.24 -17.54 4.16
N LYS A 232 -4.62 -18.62 3.67
CA LYS A 232 -3.55 -18.54 2.68
C LYS A 232 -4.04 -19.12 1.36
N PHE A 233 -4.01 -18.31 0.31
CA PHE A 233 -4.15 -18.79 -1.06
C PHE A 233 -2.74 -18.90 -1.65
N SER A 234 -2.26 -20.13 -1.86
CA SER A 234 -0.96 -20.37 -2.49
C SER A 234 -1.03 -20.08 -3.98
N ALA A 235 0.07 -19.66 -4.60
CA ALA A 235 0.11 -19.45 -6.05
C ALA A 235 -0.29 -20.69 -6.88
N ASN A 236 -0.07 -21.90 -6.37
CA ASN A 236 -0.45 -23.14 -7.06
C ASN A 236 -1.95 -23.46 -6.96
N ASP A 237 -2.60 -23.07 -5.86
CA ASP A 237 -4.02 -23.35 -5.59
C ASP A 237 -4.89 -22.10 -5.82
N PHE A 238 -4.27 -20.98 -6.21
CA PHE A 238 -4.96 -19.72 -6.44
C PHE A 238 -5.88 -19.91 -7.64
N SER A 239 -7.19 -19.87 -7.41
CA SER A 239 -8.21 -20.01 -8.43
C SER A 239 -9.05 -18.76 -8.48
N LEU A 240 -8.85 -17.93 -9.51
CA LEU A 240 -9.57 -16.67 -9.66
C LEU A 240 -10.54 -16.73 -10.83
N PRO A 241 -11.86 -16.74 -10.60
CA PRO A 241 -12.79 -16.93 -11.70
C PRO A 241 -12.79 -15.73 -12.67
N TYR A 242 -12.51 -15.96 -13.96
CA TYR A 242 -12.43 -14.88 -14.96
C TYR A 242 -13.69 -14.03 -15.07
N TRP A 243 -14.85 -14.55 -14.69
CA TRP A 243 -16.12 -13.84 -14.76
C TRP A 243 -16.30 -12.79 -13.66
N PHE A 244 -15.35 -12.68 -12.72
CA PHE A 244 -15.23 -11.56 -11.77
C PHE A 244 -14.73 -10.28 -12.44
N LEU A 245 -14.06 -10.41 -13.59
CA LEU A 245 -13.55 -9.30 -14.37
C LEU A 245 -14.73 -8.50 -14.94
N ASN A 246 -14.66 -7.18 -14.77
CA ASN A 246 -15.49 -6.28 -15.56
C ASN A 246 -15.01 -6.30 -17.03
N PHE A 247 -15.78 -5.70 -17.94
CA PHE A 247 -15.43 -5.77 -19.36
C PHE A 247 -14.08 -5.10 -19.69
N GLU A 248 -13.71 -3.99 -19.04
CA GLU A 248 -12.41 -3.34 -19.28
C GLU A 248 -11.25 -4.24 -18.82
N GLU A 249 -11.39 -4.88 -17.67
CA GLU A 249 -10.42 -5.85 -17.12
C GLU A 249 -10.33 -7.10 -18.00
N PHE A 250 -11.47 -7.63 -18.45
CA PHE A 250 -11.54 -8.77 -19.37
C PHE A 250 -10.80 -8.44 -20.67
N GLN A 251 -11.03 -7.26 -21.25
CA GLN A 251 -10.28 -6.83 -22.43
C GLN A 251 -8.77 -6.73 -22.12
N SER A 252 -8.39 -6.15 -20.98
CA SER A 252 -6.97 -6.03 -20.63
C SER A 252 -6.28 -7.39 -20.48
N VAL A 253 -6.95 -8.39 -19.90
CA VAL A 253 -6.39 -9.74 -19.66
C VAL A 253 -6.41 -10.58 -20.95
N PHE A 254 -7.56 -10.65 -21.61
CA PHE A 254 -7.75 -11.58 -22.72
C PHE A 254 -7.33 -11.03 -24.08
N LEU A 255 -7.46 -9.72 -24.25
CA LEU A 255 -7.24 -9.04 -25.52
C LEU A 255 -5.95 -8.20 -25.49
N GLY A 256 -5.51 -7.72 -24.33
CA GLY A 256 -4.35 -6.84 -24.20
C GLY A 256 -4.50 -5.56 -25.04
N ASP A 257 -3.40 -5.08 -25.60
CA ASP A 257 -3.40 -3.91 -26.49
C ASP A 257 -3.96 -4.28 -27.88
N ILE A 258 -5.28 -4.30 -28.01
CA ILE A 258 -5.96 -4.28 -29.32
C ILE A 258 -6.17 -2.83 -29.74
N ASP A 259 -5.86 -2.54 -31.00
CA ASP A 259 -6.28 -1.30 -31.65
C ASP A 259 -7.82 -1.28 -31.75
N LEU A 260 -8.44 -0.59 -30.79
CA LEU A 260 -9.89 -0.43 -30.70
C LEU A 260 -10.45 0.13 -32.01
N THR A 261 -9.72 1.02 -32.69
CA THR A 261 -10.19 1.65 -33.93
C THR A 261 -10.39 0.65 -35.06
N LYS A 262 -9.57 -0.41 -35.11
CA LYS A 262 -9.64 -1.47 -36.12
C LYS A 262 -10.61 -2.59 -35.77
N ASN A 263 -10.89 -2.80 -34.49
CA ASN A 263 -11.68 -3.94 -34.00
C ASN A 263 -12.96 -3.55 -33.25
N ASN A 264 -13.46 -2.32 -33.44
CA ASN A 264 -14.68 -1.84 -32.77
C ASN A 264 -15.88 -2.80 -32.96
N ASP A 265 -16.07 -3.31 -34.18
CA ASP A 265 -17.14 -4.28 -34.46
C ASP A 265 -16.96 -5.59 -33.71
N GLY A 266 -15.74 -6.14 -33.69
CA GLY A 266 -15.46 -7.39 -33.00
C GLY A 266 -15.67 -7.28 -31.49
N ILE A 267 -15.28 -6.15 -30.89
CA ILE A 267 -15.48 -5.86 -29.46
C ILE A 267 -16.97 -5.67 -29.15
N ARG A 268 -17.73 -5.00 -30.03
CA ARG A 268 -19.19 -4.85 -29.89
C ARG A 268 -19.88 -6.22 -29.89
N ILE A 269 -19.55 -7.07 -30.87
CA ILE A 269 -20.13 -8.42 -30.98
C ILE A 269 -19.74 -9.28 -29.77
N LEU A 270 -18.48 -9.23 -29.33
CA LEU A 270 -18.01 -9.92 -28.12
C LEU A 270 -18.84 -9.52 -26.91
N LYS A 271 -19.07 -8.22 -26.72
CA LYS A 271 -19.88 -7.68 -25.62
C LYS A 271 -21.32 -8.19 -25.66
N GLU A 272 -21.93 -8.22 -26.84
CA GLU A 272 -23.29 -8.74 -27.04
C GLU A 272 -23.39 -10.24 -26.69
N GLN A 273 -22.41 -11.06 -27.10
CA GLN A 273 -22.42 -12.49 -26.80
C GLN A 273 -22.18 -12.78 -25.31
N ILE A 274 -21.24 -12.09 -24.66
CA ILE A 274 -21.03 -12.25 -23.20
C ILE A 274 -22.31 -11.89 -22.44
N LEU A 275 -22.99 -10.80 -22.81
CA LEU A 275 -24.24 -10.40 -22.15
C LEU A 275 -25.31 -11.47 -22.30
N LYS A 276 -25.51 -12.00 -23.52
CA LYS A 276 -26.45 -13.08 -23.81
C LYS A 276 -26.16 -14.34 -22.97
N LEU A 277 -24.89 -14.75 -22.85
CA LEU A 277 -24.52 -15.91 -22.03
C LEU A 277 -24.79 -15.68 -20.55
N LYS A 278 -24.52 -14.46 -20.03
CA LYS A 278 -24.83 -14.10 -18.64
C LYS A 278 -26.35 -14.07 -18.36
N GLU A 279 -27.15 -13.58 -19.30
CA GLU A 279 -28.62 -13.61 -19.21
C GLU A 279 -29.14 -15.05 -19.15
N ASN A 280 -28.64 -15.94 -20.02
CA ASN A 280 -28.99 -17.36 -20.00
C ASN A 280 -28.62 -18.05 -18.69
N GLU A 281 -27.47 -17.68 -18.10
CA GLU A 281 -27.03 -18.27 -16.84
C GLU A 281 -27.89 -17.80 -15.67
N HIS A 282 -28.19 -16.51 -15.59
CA HIS A 282 -29.08 -15.99 -14.55
C HIS A 282 -30.41 -16.72 -14.49
N SER A 283 -31.06 -16.96 -15.64
CA SER A 283 -32.34 -17.67 -15.68
C SER A 283 -32.30 -19.05 -15.01
N LYS A 284 -31.10 -19.66 -14.89
CA LYS A 284 -30.91 -20.95 -14.20
C LYS A 284 -30.68 -20.77 -12.69
N VAL A 285 -29.98 -19.72 -12.27
CA VAL A 285 -29.53 -19.52 -10.88
C VAL A 285 -30.39 -18.54 -10.08
N GLU A 286 -31.40 -17.92 -10.69
CA GLU A 286 -32.30 -16.92 -10.08
C GLU A 286 -32.89 -17.34 -8.72
N HIS A 287 -33.20 -18.63 -8.57
CA HIS A 287 -33.76 -19.18 -7.32
C HIS A 287 -32.75 -19.16 -6.15
N ASN A 288 -31.44 -19.14 -6.44
CA ASN A 288 -30.36 -19.26 -5.47
C ASN A 288 -29.64 -17.93 -5.21
N VAL A 289 -29.42 -17.10 -6.24
CA VAL A 289 -28.75 -15.79 -6.12
C VAL A 289 -29.71 -14.60 -6.02
N GLY A 290 -31.02 -14.84 -6.16
CA GLY A 290 -32.04 -13.80 -6.19
C GLY A 290 -32.21 -13.15 -7.57
N GLU A 291 -33.30 -12.40 -7.73
CA GLU A 291 -33.61 -11.69 -8.98
C GLU A 291 -32.68 -10.47 -9.15
N ILE A 292 -31.87 -10.44 -10.22
CA ILE A 292 -31.10 -9.27 -10.63
C ILE A 292 -31.95 -8.47 -11.62
N PRO A 293 -32.48 -7.28 -11.25
CA PRO A 293 -33.49 -6.58 -12.05
C PRO A 293 -33.04 -6.20 -13.47
N LYS A 294 -31.73 -6.02 -13.65
CA LYS A 294 -31.13 -5.71 -14.95
C LYS A 294 -29.69 -6.21 -15.02
N ILE A 295 -29.49 -7.33 -15.70
CA ILE A 295 -28.17 -7.87 -15.99
C ILE A 295 -27.43 -6.91 -16.91
N ASN A 296 -26.16 -6.68 -16.62
CA ASN A 296 -25.29 -5.92 -17.49
C ASN A 296 -23.97 -6.67 -17.70
N ILE A 297 -23.14 -6.18 -18.62
CA ILE A 297 -21.89 -6.82 -19.00
C ILE A 297 -20.93 -7.06 -17.82
N ASN A 298 -20.99 -6.22 -16.78
CA ASN A 298 -20.13 -6.27 -15.61
C ASN A 298 -20.77 -7.02 -14.43
N SER A 299 -21.99 -7.57 -14.58
CA SER A 299 -22.57 -8.44 -13.57
C SER A 299 -21.65 -9.66 -13.37
N PRO A 300 -21.28 -10.02 -12.12
CA PRO A 300 -20.39 -11.15 -11.83
C PRO A 300 -21.17 -12.46 -11.94
N LEU A 301 -21.62 -12.79 -13.15
CA LEU A 301 -22.30 -14.02 -13.48
C LEU A 301 -21.38 -14.89 -14.32
N TYR A 302 -21.36 -16.18 -14.01
CA TYR A 302 -20.65 -17.17 -14.80
C TYR A 302 -21.15 -17.18 -16.25
N PHE A 303 -20.21 -17.39 -17.18
CA PHE A 303 -20.49 -17.67 -18.59
C PHE A 303 -19.35 -18.52 -19.11
N SER A 304 -19.61 -19.58 -19.89
CA SER A 304 -18.53 -20.46 -20.38
C SER A 304 -17.69 -19.76 -21.46
N ILE A 305 -16.37 -19.71 -21.24
CA ILE A 305 -15.42 -19.17 -22.22
C ILE A 305 -15.33 -20.04 -23.48
N ASP A 306 -15.47 -21.36 -23.32
CA ASP A 306 -15.41 -22.31 -24.42
C ASP A 306 -16.67 -22.19 -25.29
N GLU A 307 -17.84 -22.03 -24.67
CA GLU A 307 -19.10 -21.73 -25.37
C GLU A 307 -19.02 -20.39 -26.11
N LEU A 308 -18.51 -19.34 -25.46
CA LEU A 308 -18.28 -18.04 -26.09
C LEU A 308 -17.40 -18.16 -27.34
N ILE A 309 -16.26 -18.85 -27.25
CA ILE A 309 -15.36 -19.05 -28.39
C ILE A 309 -16.07 -19.79 -29.52
N GLN A 310 -16.91 -20.79 -29.22
CA GLN A 310 -17.69 -21.50 -30.25
C GLN A 310 -18.76 -20.60 -30.90
N GLU A 311 -19.52 -19.84 -30.11
CA GLU A 311 -20.51 -18.89 -30.64
C GLU A 311 -19.85 -17.84 -31.55
N LEU A 312 -18.71 -17.28 -31.13
CA LEU A 312 -17.96 -16.32 -31.95
C LEU A 312 -17.44 -16.95 -33.24
N LYS A 313 -16.96 -18.20 -33.22
CA LYS A 313 -16.55 -18.92 -34.44
C LYS A 313 -17.70 -19.17 -35.40
N LEU A 314 -18.89 -19.47 -34.89
CA LEU A 314 -20.10 -19.63 -35.69
C LEU A 314 -20.51 -18.30 -36.32
N LEU A 315 -20.53 -17.21 -35.54
CA LEU A 315 -20.83 -15.87 -36.04
C LEU A 315 -19.83 -15.39 -37.08
N ASN A 316 -18.53 -15.61 -36.85
CA ASN A 316 -17.48 -15.22 -37.79
C ASN A 316 -17.58 -15.93 -39.15
N LYS A 317 -18.29 -17.07 -39.19
CA LYS A 317 -18.53 -17.86 -40.40
C LYS A 317 -20.00 -17.84 -40.83
N LYS A 318 -20.80 -16.93 -40.27
CA LYS A 318 -22.23 -16.82 -40.54
C LYS A 318 -22.47 -16.51 -42.01
N THR A 319 -23.43 -17.23 -42.58
CA THR A 319 -23.82 -17.12 -43.98
C THR A 319 -25.29 -16.75 -44.10
N LEU A 320 -25.64 -16.04 -45.17
CA LEU A 320 -26.97 -15.56 -45.49
C LEU A 320 -27.37 -16.04 -46.89
N TRP A 321 -28.65 -16.37 -47.06
CA TRP A 321 -29.26 -16.54 -48.37
C TRP A 321 -29.35 -15.18 -49.07
N LYS A 322 -28.89 -15.10 -50.32
CA LYS A 322 -28.88 -13.85 -51.09
C LYS A 322 -30.29 -13.36 -51.42
N SER A 323 -31.26 -14.27 -51.55
CA SER A 323 -32.64 -13.90 -51.93
C SER A 323 -33.39 -13.11 -50.87
N ASP A 324 -33.17 -13.40 -49.58
CA ASP A 324 -33.96 -12.82 -48.47
C ASP A 324 -33.13 -12.42 -47.25
N ASN A 325 -31.80 -12.52 -47.32
CA ASN A 325 -30.88 -12.25 -46.21
C ASN A 325 -31.19 -13.05 -44.93
N ILE A 326 -31.89 -14.19 -45.05
CA ILE A 326 -32.12 -15.08 -43.92
C ILE A 326 -30.85 -15.88 -43.64
N SER A 327 -30.55 -16.08 -42.37
CA SER A 327 -29.37 -16.85 -41.95
C SER A 327 -29.48 -18.31 -42.35
N THR A 328 -28.40 -18.85 -42.90
CA THR A 328 -28.25 -20.28 -43.25
C THR A 328 -27.04 -20.87 -42.53
N PHE A 329 -27.18 -22.11 -42.05
CA PHE A 329 -26.16 -22.81 -41.27
C PHE A 329 -25.52 -23.95 -42.07
N LYS A 330 -24.38 -24.42 -41.56
CA LYS A 330 -23.50 -25.46 -42.12
C LYS A 330 -24.18 -26.71 -42.70
N GLN A 331 -25.38 -27.07 -42.21
CA GLN A 331 -26.13 -28.25 -42.66
C GLN A 331 -26.57 -28.17 -44.14
N ASP A 332 -26.81 -26.97 -44.68
CA ASP A 332 -27.34 -26.81 -46.04
C ASP A 332 -26.24 -26.81 -47.13
N ILE A 333 -24.99 -26.52 -46.76
CA ILE A 333 -23.92 -26.14 -47.72
C ILE A 333 -22.80 -27.19 -47.77
N GLN A 334 -22.72 -28.06 -46.75
CA GLN A 334 -21.72 -29.14 -46.56
C GLN A 334 -20.24 -28.72 -46.66
N GLU A 335 -19.93 -27.44 -46.92
CA GLU A 335 -18.61 -26.93 -47.24
C GLU A 335 -18.48 -25.44 -46.85
N TYR A 336 -17.27 -24.99 -46.50
CA TYR A 336 -17.01 -23.58 -46.17
C TYR A 336 -16.93 -22.72 -47.44
N LEU A 337 -17.67 -21.60 -47.49
CA LEU A 337 -17.53 -20.63 -48.58
C LEU A 337 -16.18 -19.90 -48.50
N PRO A 338 -15.43 -19.76 -49.61
CA PRO A 338 -14.23 -18.94 -49.65
C PRO A 338 -14.55 -17.45 -49.45
N SER A 339 -13.54 -16.67 -49.04
CA SER A 339 -13.63 -15.28 -48.54
C SER A 339 -14.30 -14.24 -49.46
N THR A 340 -14.45 -14.55 -50.74
CA THR A 340 -15.08 -13.71 -51.76
C THR A 340 -16.09 -14.46 -52.61
N GLY A 341 -16.39 -15.72 -52.25
CA GLY A 341 -17.25 -16.60 -53.03
C GLY A 341 -18.71 -16.46 -52.66
N SER A 342 -19.56 -16.43 -53.69
CA SER A 342 -20.96 -16.85 -53.54
C SER A 342 -21.08 -18.26 -54.11
N LYS A 343 -21.72 -19.18 -53.37
CA LYS A 343 -21.93 -20.56 -53.82
C LYS A 343 -23.41 -20.72 -54.15
N LYS A 344 -23.69 -21.18 -55.36
CA LYS A 344 -25.06 -21.52 -55.76
C LYS A 344 -25.44 -22.84 -55.10
N VAL A 345 -26.49 -22.83 -54.29
CA VAL A 345 -26.96 -23.99 -53.51
C VAL A 345 -28.46 -24.11 -53.72
N LYS A 346 -28.94 -25.35 -53.83
CA LYS A 346 -30.37 -25.62 -53.95
C LYS A 346 -31.00 -25.49 -52.56
N ARG A 347 -31.92 -24.54 -52.43
CA ARG A 347 -32.57 -24.18 -51.17
C ARG A 347 -33.82 -25.03 -51.00
N GLU A 348 -33.79 -25.99 -50.06
CA GLU A 348 -34.83 -27.02 -49.91
C GLU A 348 -36.21 -26.46 -49.50
N ASP A 349 -36.26 -25.46 -48.63
CA ASP A 349 -37.50 -24.84 -48.14
C ASP A 349 -38.29 -24.10 -49.23
N LYS A 350 -37.59 -23.56 -50.24
CA LYS A 350 -38.20 -22.81 -51.34
C LYS A 350 -38.15 -23.53 -52.68
N GLN A 351 -37.48 -24.68 -52.76
CA GLN A 351 -37.20 -25.43 -53.99
C GLN A 351 -36.61 -24.56 -55.13
N ILE A 352 -35.85 -23.52 -54.78
CA ILE A 352 -35.19 -22.64 -55.75
C ILE A 352 -33.67 -22.82 -55.67
N ASP A 353 -33.00 -22.50 -56.75
CA ASP A 353 -31.57 -22.25 -56.72
C ASP A 353 -31.32 -20.85 -56.13
N ASP A 354 -30.54 -20.77 -55.05
CA ASP A 354 -30.18 -19.49 -54.43
C ASP A 354 -28.65 -19.43 -54.25
N TYR A 355 -28.14 -18.22 -53.96
CA TYR A 355 -26.75 -18.01 -53.64
C TYR A 355 -26.59 -17.85 -52.14
N VAL A 356 -25.62 -18.53 -51.57
CA VAL A 356 -25.18 -18.25 -50.21
C VAL A 356 -24.03 -17.26 -50.25
N ILE A 357 -24.10 -16.24 -49.39
CA ILE A 357 -23.06 -15.23 -49.18
C ILE A 357 -22.66 -15.19 -47.70
N GLN A 358 -21.48 -14.67 -47.39
CA GLN A 358 -21.05 -14.44 -46.02
C GLN A 358 -21.69 -13.17 -45.44
N ASP A 359 -22.06 -13.20 -44.17
CA ASP A 359 -22.61 -12.04 -43.45
C ASP A 359 -21.49 -11.02 -43.18
N GLN A 360 -21.48 -9.93 -43.96
CA GLN A 360 -20.50 -8.85 -43.86
C GLN A 360 -20.49 -8.16 -42.48
N ASN A 361 -21.54 -8.34 -41.67
CA ASN A 361 -21.56 -7.79 -40.32
C ASN A 361 -20.63 -8.54 -39.36
N TYR A 362 -20.29 -9.79 -39.66
CA TYR A 362 -19.50 -10.66 -38.78
C TYR A 362 -18.24 -11.21 -39.43
N TYR A 363 -18.25 -11.46 -40.73
CA TYR A 363 -17.18 -12.16 -41.43
C TYR A 363 -15.82 -11.45 -41.28
N ASN A 364 -14.80 -12.22 -40.88
CA ASN A 364 -13.42 -11.78 -40.58
C ASN A 364 -13.28 -10.72 -39.47
N LYS A 365 -14.36 -10.17 -38.92
CA LYS A 365 -14.32 -9.15 -37.87
C LYS A 365 -13.96 -9.71 -36.50
N LEU A 366 -14.05 -11.03 -36.31
CA LEU A 366 -13.82 -11.69 -35.03
C LEU A 366 -12.50 -12.47 -34.96
N ASN A 367 -11.74 -12.56 -36.07
CA ASN A 367 -10.52 -13.39 -36.13
C ASN A 367 -9.54 -13.07 -35.00
N GLN A 368 -9.16 -11.79 -34.86
CA GLN A 368 -8.19 -11.38 -33.83
C GLN A 368 -8.71 -11.60 -32.40
N VAL A 369 -10.00 -11.40 -32.16
CA VAL A 369 -10.62 -11.64 -30.85
C VAL A 369 -10.60 -13.13 -30.53
N ILE A 370 -11.03 -13.97 -31.46
CA ILE A 370 -11.06 -15.44 -31.30
C ILE A 370 -9.64 -15.97 -31.08
N GLU A 371 -8.66 -15.55 -31.88
CA GLU A 371 -7.26 -15.98 -31.76
C GLU A 371 -6.69 -15.65 -30.38
N LYS A 372 -6.92 -14.43 -29.88
CA LYS A 372 -6.44 -14.03 -28.56
C LYS A 372 -7.14 -14.76 -27.42
N LEU A 373 -8.47 -14.91 -27.48
CA LEU A 373 -9.22 -15.70 -26.50
C LEU A 373 -8.72 -17.15 -26.45
N GLN A 374 -8.49 -17.77 -27.61
CA GLN A 374 -7.96 -19.13 -27.68
C GLN A 374 -6.52 -19.21 -27.17
N SER A 375 -5.69 -18.21 -27.45
CA SER A 375 -4.31 -18.15 -26.95
C SER A 375 -4.26 -18.15 -25.43
N ILE A 376 -5.08 -17.32 -24.77
CA ILE A 376 -5.14 -17.25 -23.30
C ILE A 376 -5.78 -18.51 -22.71
N ARG A 377 -6.84 -19.03 -23.33
CA ARG A 377 -7.51 -20.25 -22.87
C ARG A 377 -6.60 -21.49 -22.90
N ASN A 378 -5.70 -21.57 -23.88
CA ASN A 378 -4.78 -22.70 -24.06
C ASN A 378 -3.43 -22.52 -23.33
N ASP A 379 -3.11 -21.31 -22.87
CA ASP A 379 -1.86 -21.06 -22.14
C ASP A 379 -2.02 -21.53 -20.70
N ARG A 380 -1.26 -22.58 -20.35
CA ARG A 380 -1.31 -23.22 -19.02
C ARG A 380 -1.07 -22.24 -17.87
N ARG A 381 -0.32 -21.15 -18.10
CA ARG A 381 -0.05 -20.13 -17.08
C ARG A 381 -1.31 -19.36 -16.65
N PHE A 382 -2.38 -19.42 -17.44
CA PHE A 382 -3.67 -18.78 -17.16
C PHE A 382 -4.71 -19.77 -16.64
N ASN A 383 -4.35 -21.03 -16.37
CA ASN A 383 -5.29 -22.05 -15.87
C ASN A 383 -5.98 -21.62 -14.57
N PHE A 384 -5.30 -20.84 -13.74
CA PHE A 384 -5.86 -20.26 -12.51
C PHE A 384 -7.15 -19.45 -12.75
N LEU A 385 -7.37 -18.93 -13.97
CA LEU A 385 -8.58 -18.20 -14.34
C LEU A 385 -9.79 -19.11 -14.56
N PHE A 386 -9.56 -20.37 -14.95
CA PHE A 386 -10.55 -21.30 -15.50
C PHE A 386 -10.86 -22.48 -14.57
N SER A 387 -10.64 -22.32 -13.26
CA SER A 387 -10.82 -23.38 -12.27
C SER A 387 -12.23 -23.97 -12.28
N GLU A 388 -12.36 -25.28 -12.38
CA GLU A 388 -13.67 -25.95 -12.43
C GLU A 388 -14.49 -25.79 -11.15
N ASN A 389 -13.81 -25.68 -10.00
CA ASN A 389 -14.42 -25.49 -8.68
C ASN A 389 -15.24 -24.18 -8.55
N HIS A 390 -15.08 -23.24 -9.49
CA HIS A 390 -15.75 -21.94 -9.49
C HIS A 390 -16.48 -21.64 -10.80
N ASN A 391 -16.88 -22.68 -11.55
CA ASN A 391 -17.68 -22.57 -12.76
C ASN A 391 -19.19 -22.46 -12.48
N SER A 392 -19.57 -21.82 -11.35
CA SER A 392 -20.97 -21.55 -11.02
C SER A 392 -21.09 -20.20 -10.35
N SER A 393 -22.14 -19.45 -10.69
CA SER A 393 -22.45 -18.18 -10.03
C SER A 393 -22.70 -18.35 -8.52
N GLU A 394 -23.06 -19.55 -8.07
CA GLU A 394 -23.29 -19.88 -6.65
C GLU A 394 -21.99 -19.87 -5.84
N SER A 395 -20.84 -20.15 -6.45
CA SER A 395 -19.55 -20.16 -5.73
C SER A 395 -19.05 -18.75 -5.40
N PHE A 396 -19.67 -17.71 -5.94
CA PHE A 396 -19.29 -16.30 -5.74
C PHE A 396 -19.25 -15.93 -4.25
N ILE A 397 -20.32 -16.26 -3.53
CA ILE A 397 -20.52 -15.84 -2.14
C ILE A 397 -19.48 -16.49 -1.23
N GLY A 398 -19.23 -17.79 -1.41
CA GLY A 398 -18.22 -18.52 -0.65
C GLY A 398 -16.82 -17.95 -0.90
N TYR A 399 -16.45 -17.79 -2.17
CA TYR A 399 -15.13 -17.27 -2.55
C TYR A 399 -14.88 -15.85 -2.03
N LEU A 400 -15.86 -14.94 -2.10
CA LEU A 400 -15.71 -13.60 -1.53
C LEU A 400 -15.65 -13.63 0.00
N SER A 401 -16.42 -14.49 0.65
CA SER A 401 -16.38 -14.63 2.11
C SER A 401 -14.98 -15.07 2.56
N ASP A 402 -14.37 -16.02 1.84
CA ASP A 402 -13.03 -16.51 2.12
C ASP A 402 -11.96 -15.42 1.92
N ILE A 403 -12.01 -14.67 0.80
CA ILE A 403 -11.07 -13.58 0.54
C ILE A 403 -11.20 -12.48 1.59
N LEU A 404 -12.43 -12.05 1.92
CA LEU A 404 -12.69 -10.92 2.81
C LEU A 404 -12.57 -11.29 4.30
N CYS A 405 -12.18 -12.53 4.63
CA CYS A 405 -12.18 -13.04 6.01
C CYS A 405 -13.54 -12.87 6.71
N ILE A 406 -14.64 -12.94 5.96
CA ILE A 406 -15.99 -12.84 6.52
C ILE A 406 -16.36 -14.24 7.00
N PRO A 407 -16.59 -14.45 8.31
CA PRO A 407 -16.83 -15.79 8.83
C PRO A 407 -18.14 -16.38 8.30
N ALA A 408 -18.05 -17.55 7.67
CA ALA A 408 -19.21 -18.44 7.50
C ALA A 408 -19.47 -19.29 8.77
N ASN A 409 -18.43 -19.53 9.59
CA ASN A 409 -18.42 -20.36 10.80
C ASN A 409 -17.62 -19.71 11.97
N ILE A 410 -17.64 -20.33 13.16
CA ILE A 410 -17.11 -19.82 14.45
C ILE A 410 -15.57 -19.57 14.44
N GLU A 411 -14.81 -20.24 13.58
CA GLU A 411 -13.36 -20.00 13.44
C GLU A 411 -13.08 -18.85 12.47
N GLN A 412 -13.10 -17.62 13.00
CA GLN A 412 -12.84 -16.43 12.21
C GLN A 412 -11.35 -16.26 11.88
N LYS A 413 -11.05 -16.34 10.58
CA LYS A 413 -9.79 -15.88 9.98
C LYS A 413 -9.72 -14.35 10.07
N GLN A 414 -8.51 -13.83 10.20
CA GLN A 414 -8.20 -12.42 10.45
C GLN A 414 -7.48 -11.75 9.28
N ILE A 415 -6.68 -12.52 8.54
CA ILE A 415 -5.90 -12.05 7.41
C ILE A 415 -5.97 -13.08 6.29
N THR A 416 -6.23 -12.61 5.09
CA THR A 416 -6.07 -13.37 3.85
C THR A 416 -4.75 -12.97 3.20
N ILE A 417 -3.84 -13.92 3.00
CA ILE A 417 -2.61 -13.72 2.24
C ILE A 417 -2.78 -14.36 0.87
N LEU A 418 -2.74 -13.51 -0.15
CA LEU A 418 -2.82 -13.90 -1.56
C LEU A 418 -1.40 -13.98 -2.11
N ASP A 419 -0.90 -15.19 -2.28
CA ASP A 419 0.40 -15.46 -2.91
C ASP A 419 0.25 -15.35 -4.43
N LEU A 420 0.77 -14.27 -4.99
CA LEU A 420 0.70 -13.94 -6.41
C LEU A 420 2.02 -14.24 -7.15
N SER A 421 3.00 -14.86 -6.47
CA SER A 421 4.34 -15.10 -7.00
C SER A 421 4.39 -16.02 -8.22
N GLY A 422 3.38 -16.89 -8.38
CA GLY A 422 3.26 -17.79 -9.54
C GLY A 422 2.45 -17.22 -10.71
N LEU A 423 1.88 -16.01 -10.59
CA LEU A 423 1.08 -15.42 -11.65
C LEU A 423 1.93 -14.76 -12.75
N PRO A 424 1.49 -14.79 -14.02
CA PRO A 424 2.13 -14.07 -15.10
C PRO A 424 2.21 -12.56 -14.82
N SER A 425 3.41 -11.99 -14.91
CA SER A 425 3.68 -10.57 -14.64
C SER A 425 2.80 -9.59 -15.43
N GLU A 426 2.34 -10.01 -16.62
CA GLU A 426 1.55 -9.23 -17.56
C GLU A 426 0.12 -8.98 -17.08
N ILE A 427 -0.40 -9.83 -16.18
CA ILE A 427 -1.77 -9.73 -15.67
C ILE A 427 -1.83 -9.49 -14.17
N THR A 428 -0.76 -9.81 -13.42
CA THR A 428 -0.71 -9.60 -11.96
C THR A 428 -1.19 -8.20 -11.54
N PRO A 429 -0.80 -7.09 -12.20
CA PRO A 429 -1.35 -5.78 -11.88
C PRO A 429 -2.87 -5.70 -12.02
N VAL A 430 -3.44 -6.23 -13.10
CA VAL A 430 -4.89 -6.20 -13.37
C VAL A 430 -5.64 -7.03 -12.33
N ILE A 431 -5.10 -8.19 -11.94
CA ILE A 431 -5.69 -9.06 -10.92
C ILE A 431 -5.73 -8.35 -9.55
N ILE A 432 -4.64 -7.72 -9.13
CA ILE A 432 -4.59 -6.93 -7.88
C ILE A 432 -5.63 -5.80 -7.93
N GLY A 433 -5.68 -5.08 -9.06
CA GLY A 433 -6.65 -4.01 -9.28
C GLY A 433 -8.10 -4.47 -9.18
N MET A 434 -8.42 -5.59 -9.83
CA MET A 434 -9.75 -6.19 -9.82
C MET A 434 -10.15 -6.64 -8.40
N LEU A 435 -9.26 -7.31 -7.67
CA LEU A 435 -9.55 -7.72 -6.29
C LEU A 435 -9.75 -6.52 -5.37
N ALA A 436 -8.93 -5.49 -5.51
CA ALA A 436 -9.10 -4.23 -4.78
C ALA A 436 -10.42 -3.53 -5.13
N ARG A 437 -10.82 -3.53 -6.41
CA ARG A 437 -12.11 -3.01 -6.88
C ARG A 437 -13.26 -3.75 -6.22
N ILE A 438 -13.24 -5.09 -6.24
CA ILE A 438 -14.30 -5.91 -5.65
C ILE A 438 -14.42 -5.66 -4.14
N CYS A 439 -13.29 -5.60 -3.43
CA CYS A 439 -13.26 -5.23 -2.01
C CYS A 439 -13.91 -3.86 -1.76
N PHE A 440 -13.62 -2.88 -2.62
CA PHE A 440 -14.18 -1.54 -2.50
C PHE A 440 -15.68 -1.48 -2.85
N GLU A 441 -16.11 -2.17 -3.89
CA GLU A 441 -17.52 -2.28 -4.28
C GLU A 441 -18.33 -2.93 -3.17
N PHE A 442 -17.85 -4.03 -2.58
CA PHE A 442 -18.47 -4.66 -1.42
C PHE A 442 -18.72 -3.64 -0.29
N LYS A 443 -17.71 -2.83 0.04
CA LYS A 443 -17.80 -1.80 1.08
C LYS A 443 -18.69 -0.61 0.73
N ILE A 444 -18.90 -0.31 -0.56
CA ILE A 444 -19.86 0.72 -0.99
C ILE A 444 -21.30 0.26 -0.76
N TRP A 445 -21.58 -1.02 -0.97
CA TRP A 445 -22.92 -1.59 -0.84
C TRP A 445 -23.27 -2.00 0.59
N GLU A 446 -22.29 -2.09 1.50
CA GLU A 446 -22.53 -2.31 2.92
C GLU A 446 -23.16 -1.07 3.57
N GLU A 447 -24.36 -1.21 4.13
CA GLU A 447 -25.13 -0.10 4.71
C GLU A 447 -24.43 0.58 5.89
N ASP A 448 -23.65 -0.18 6.67
CA ASP A 448 -22.86 0.34 7.78
C ASP A 448 -21.35 0.22 7.49
N PRO A 449 -20.68 1.34 7.14
CA PRO A 449 -19.23 1.37 6.93
C PRO A 449 -18.41 0.79 8.08
N LYS A 450 -18.92 0.83 9.32
CA LYS A 450 -18.21 0.42 10.53
C LYS A 450 -18.29 -1.07 10.84
N LYS A 451 -19.20 -1.81 10.20
CA LYS A 451 -19.49 -3.20 10.58
C LYS A 451 -18.35 -4.14 10.21
N ILE A 452 -17.74 -3.97 9.03
CA ILE A 452 -16.54 -4.74 8.61
C ILE A 452 -15.45 -3.79 8.09
N PRO A 453 -14.63 -3.16 8.95
CA PRO A 453 -13.51 -2.34 8.49
C PRO A 453 -12.46 -3.20 7.77
N LEU A 454 -12.12 -2.86 6.53
CA LEU A 454 -11.23 -3.64 5.68
C LEU A 454 -9.88 -2.95 5.50
N TYR A 455 -8.79 -3.68 5.70
CA TYR A 455 -7.43 -3.17 5.50
C TYR A 455 -6.72 -3.92 4.38
N LEU A 456 -6.42 -3.21 3.28
CA LEU A 456 -5.73 -3.79 2.12
C LEU A 456 -4.21 -3.54 2.23
N VAL A 457 -3.40 -4.58 2.09
CA VAL A 457 -1.94 -4.48 2.13
C VAL A 457 -1.35 -4.81 0.77
N PHE A 458 -0.68 -3.83 0.19
CA PHE A 458 -0.16 -3.85 -1.17
C PHE A 458 1.37 -3.92 -1.14
N GLU A 459 1.93 -5.11 -1.35
CA GLU A 459 3.38 -5.32 -1.44
C GLU A 459 3.94 -4.89 -2.80
N GLU A 460 5.19 -4.41 -2.81
CA GLU A 460 5.93 -3.89 -3.98
C GLU A 460 5.06 -3.11 -4.97
N ALA A 461 4.31 -2.14 -4.42
CA ALA A 461 3.22 -1.49 -5.11
C ALA A 461 3.65 -0.68 -6.33
N HIS A 462 4.93 -0.28 -6.42
CA HIS A 462 5.47 0.40 -7.60
C HIS A 462 5.30 -0.41 -8.91
N ASN A 463 5.15 -1.73 -8.83
CA ASN A 463 4.92 -2.60 -9.99
C ASN A 463 3.52 -2.44 -10.62
N TYR A 464 2.52 -1.96 -9.88
CA TYR A 464 1.12 -1.91 -10.37
C TYR A 464 0.39 -0.59 -10.08
N ILE A 465 0.95 0.29 -9.24
CA ILE A 465 0.49 1.68 -9.08
C ILE A 465 1.59 2.71 -9.38
N PRO A 466 2.24 2.63 -10.56
CA PRO A 466 3.34 3.53 -10.90
C PRO A 466 2.88 4.98 -11.10
N ARG A 467 3.83 5.92 -10.99
CA ARG A 467 3.64 7.33 -11.34
C ARG A 467 3.24 7.47 -12.80
N ASP A 468 3.96 6.80 -13.68
CA ASP A 468 3.70 6.76 -15.12
C ASP A 468 2.99 5.45 -15.48
N THR A 469 1.82 5.55 -16.10
CA THR A 469 0.99 4.38 -16.41
C THR A 469 1.29 3.82 -17.79
N THR A 470 1.45 2.51 -17.84
CA THR A 470 1.31 1.67 -19.04
C THR A 470 -0.15 1.25 -19.25
N SER A 471 -0.45 0.57 -20.37
CA SER A 471 -1.77 -0.03 -20.63
C SER A 471 -2.24 -0.97 -19.50
N ILE A 472 -1.33 -1.83 -19.02
CA ILE A 472 -1.59 -2.84 -17.98
C ILE A 472 -1.84 -2.21 -16.60
N THR A 473 -1.09 -1.15 -16.26
CA THR A 473 -1.14 -0.51 -14.93
C THR A 473 -2.23 0.56 -14.80
N LYS A 474 -2.87 0.96 -15.91
CA LYS A 474 -3.88 2.03 -15.92
C LYS A 474 -5.11 1.68 -15.08
N LEU A 475 -5.65 0.47 -15.23
CA LEU A 475 -6.82 0.01 -14.47
C LEU A 475 -6.53 -0.14 -12.97
N PRO A 476 -5.51 -0.92 -12.52
CA PRO A 476 -5.24 -1.06 -11.10
C PRO A 476 -4.94 0.27 -10.42
N LYS A 477 -4.15 1.15 -11.05
CA LYS A 477 -3.90 2.49 -10.52
C LYS A 477 -5.21 3.27 -10.34
N ARG A 478 -6.11 3.26 -11.32
CA ARG A 478 -7.42 3.94 -11.23
C ARG A 478 -8.24 3.44 -10.03
N TYR A 479 -8.31 2.13 -9.84
CA TYR A 479 -9.08 1.54 -8.74
C TYR A 479 -8.47 1.84 -7.37
N ILE A 480 -7.16 1.65 -7.22
CA ILE A 480 -6.47 1.87 -5.94
C ILE A 480 -6.39 3.37 -5.60
N GLU A 481 -6.27 4.26 -6.58
CA GLU A 481 -6.39 5.71 -6.36
C GLU A 481 -7.80 6.11 -5.90
N ARG A 482 -8.84 5.45 -6.40
CA ARG A 482 -10.21 5.70 -5.95
C ARG A 482 -10.39 5.28 -4.49
N ILE A 483 -9.83 4.13 -4.10
CA ILE A 483 -9.79 3.69 -2.69
C ILE A 483 -9.05 4.73 -1.83
N ALA A 484 -7.92 5.25 -2.30
CA ALA A 484 -7.16 6.28 -1.58
C ALA A 484 -7.95 7.60 -1.36
N LYS A 485 -8.83 7.96 -2.31
CA LYS A 485 -9.64 9.20 -2.26
C LYS A 485 -10.93 9.03 -1.46
N GLU A 486 -11.59 7.88 -1.57
CA GLU A 486 -12.95 7.67 -1.11
C GLU A 486 -13.08 6.60 -0.01
N GLY A 487 -12.11 5.67 0.08
CA GLY A 487 -12.19 4.46 0.91
C GLY A 487 -12.44 4.71 2.39
N ARG A 488 -11.84 5.76 2.97
CA ARG A 488 -12.02 6.11 4.39
C ARG A 488 -13.49 6.29 4.77
N LYS A 489 -14.33 6.81 3.86
CA LYS A 489 -15.77 7.02 4.10
C LYS A 489 -16.54 5.70 4.24
N TYR A 490 -16.05 4.67 3.57
CA TYR A 490 -16.67 3.35 3.51
C TYR A 490 -15.98 2.35 4.45
N GLY A 491 -15.05 2.77 5.31
CA GLY A 491 -14.37 1.85 6.24
C GLY A 491 -13.35 0.93 5.57
N ILE A 492 -12.75 1.36 4.45
CA ILE A 492 -11.67 0.64 3.77
C ILE A 492 -10.43 1.52 3.63
N SER A 493 -9.31 1.00 4.09
CA SER A 493 -8.02 1.68 4.07
C SER A 493 -6.93 0.77 3.52
N GLN A 494 -5.75 1.35 3.27
CA GLN A 494 -4.69 0.61 2.60
C GLN A 494 -3.31 0.92 3.18
N LEU A 495 -2.46 -0.10 3.20
CA LEU A 495 -1.03 -0.03 3.46
C LEU A 495 -0.29 -0.24 2.14
N ILE A 496 0.44 0.78 1.71
CA ILE A 496 1.28 0.71 0.52
C ILE A 496 2.71 0.40 0.95
N ILE A 497 3.31 -0.65 0.38
CA ILE A 497 4.69 -1.02 0.66
C ILE A 497 5.47 -0.92 -0.64
N SER A 498 6.60 -0.22 -0.64
CA SER A 498 7.43 -0.09 -1.84
C SER A 498 8.88 0.19 -1.52
N GLN A 499 9.76 -0.35 -2.37
CA GLN A 499 11.19 0.00 -2.38
C GLN A 499 11.56 1.19 -3.26
N ARG A 500 10.65 1.64 -4.13
CA ARG A 500 10.82 2.80 -5.04
C ARG A 500 9.77 3.87 -4.77
N PRO A 501 9.93 4.70 -3.73
CA PRO A 501 9.04 5.83 -3.46
C PRO A 501 8.78 6.73 -4.67
N SER A 502 9.82 7.08 -5.43
CA SER A 502 9.74 7.96 -6.59
C SER A 502 8.85 7.40 -7.70
N ASP A 503 8.72 6.09 -7.78
CA ASP A 503 8.00 5.45 -8.88
C ASP A 503 6.53 5.24 -8.54
N LEU A 504 6.09 5.52 -7.31
CA LEU A 504 4.70 5.40 -6.89
C LEU A 504 3.81 6.56 -7.36
N SER A 505 2.51 6.28 -7.51
CA SER A 505 1.49 7.32 -7.71
C SER A 505 1.54 8.39 -6.60
N THR A 506 1.81 9.63 -7.02
CA THR A 506 1.78 10.82 -6.16
C THR A 506 0.39 11.05 -5.56
N THR A 507 -0.66 10.67 -6.29
CA THR A 507 -2.04 10.72 -5.81
C THR A 507 -2.23 9.82 -4.60
N ILE A 508 -1.76 8.56 -4.66
CA ILE A 508 -1.93 7.61 -3.54
C ILE A 508 -1.10 8.05 -2.35
N VAL A 509 0.17 8.40 -2.59
CA VAL A 509 1.10 8.80 -1.53
C VAL A 509 0.61 10.09 -0.82
N SER A 510 0.06 11.07 -1.54
CA SER A 510 -0.49 12.28 -0.93
C SER A 510 -1.75 12.06 -0.09
N GLN A 511 -2.48 10.95 -0.31
CA GLN A 511 -3.61 10.54 0.52
C GLN A 511 -3.19 9.68 1.74
N CYS A 512 -1.91 9.32 1.85
CA CYS A 512 -1.41 8.61 3.03
C CYS A 512 -1.27 9.59 4.20
N SER A 513 -1.84 9.23 5.36
CA SER A 513 -1.72 10.03 6.59
C SER A 513 -0.64 9.53 7.53
N ASN A 514 -0.12 8.32 7.31
CA ASN A 514 0.93 7.72 8.12
C ASN A 514 2.09 7.25 7.23
N PHE A 515 3.30 7.54 7.66
CA PHE A 515 4.53 7.28 6.93
C PHE A 515 5.51 6.53 7.82
N PHE A 516 6.03 5.43 7.29
CA PHE A 516 7.05 4.61 7.92
C PHE A 516 8.21 4.53 6.94
N VAL A 517 9.23 5.36 7.16
CA VAL A 517 10.35 5.51 6.23
C VAL A 517 11.59 4.88 6.83
N LEU A 518 12.00 3.74 6.28
CA LEU A 518 13.24 3.07 6.60
C LEU A 518 14.39 3.67 5.79
N ARG A 519 15.60 3.09 5.89
CA ARG A 519 16.76 3.54 5.12
C ARG A 519 16.45 3.62 3.62
N VAL A 520 16.67 4.80 3.04
CA VAL A 520 16.60 5.07 1.60
C VAL A 520 17.90 5.74 1.15
N THR A 521 18.58 5.12 0.19
CA THR A 521 19.90 5.61 -0.29
C THR A 521 19.81 6.38 -1.60
N ASN A 522 18.80 6.12 -2.44
CA ASN A 522 18.63 6.78 -3.73
C ASN A 522 18.27 8.28 -3.56
N PRO A 523 18.97 9.22 -4.22
CA PRO A 523 18.71 10.66 -4.10
C PRO A 523 17.32 11.13 -4.59
N ASP A 524 16.80 10.53 -5.66
CA ASP A 524 15.48 10.86 -6.20
C ASP A 524 14.38 10.43 -5.23
N ASP A 525 14.53 9.25 -4.64
CA ASP A 525 13.63 8.75 -3.59
C ASP A 525 13.69 9.62 -2.32
N GLN A 526 14.88 10.02 -1.88
CA GLN A 526 15.04 10.95 -0.75
C GLN A 526 14.35 12.30 -1.04
N THR A 527 14.54 12.83 -2.24
CA THR A 527 13.92 14.09 -2.67
C THR A 527 12.40 13.96 -2.72
N PHE A 528 11.88 12.83 -3.19
CA PHE A 528 10.45 12.54 -3.18
C PHE A 528 9.89 12.48 -1.74
N ILE A 529 10.57 11.78 -0.83
CA ILE A 529 10.16 11.67 0.57
C ILE A 529 10.12 13.05 1.24
N ARG A 530 11.13 13.90 1.01
CA ARG A 530 11.17 15.28 1.54
C ARG A 530 10.01 16.15 1.04
N LYS A 531 9.52 15.91 -0.18
CA LYS A 531 8.37 16.64 -0.75
C LYS A 531 7.04 16.20 -0.18
N VAL A 532 6.93 14.94 0.25
CA VAL A 532 5.68 14.34 0.74
C VAL A 532 5.52 14.52 2.24
N LEU A 533 6.63 14.41 3.00
CA LEU A 533 6.61 14.65 4.43
C LEU A 533 6.52 16.16 4.73
N PRO A 534 5.91 16.54 5.86
CA PRO A 534 5.87 17.94 6.27
C PRO A 534 7.27 18.58 6.39
N ASP A 535 7.39 19.84 5.98
CA ASP A 535 8.66 20.61 5.99
C ASP A 535 9.35 20.68 7.36
N HIS A 536 8.60 20.46 8.45
CA HIS A 536 9.17 20.43 9.79
C HIS A 536 9.98 19.17 10.12
N LEU A 537 10.02 18.21 9.19
CA LEU A 537 10.79 16.97 9.32
C LEU A 537 12.04 16.97 8.44
N ASN A 538 12.43 18.11 7.85
CA ASN A 538 13.59 18.20 6.96
C ASN A 538 14.90 17.75 7.64
N ALA A 539 15.09 18.06 8.93
CA ALA A 539 16.24 17.58 9.68
C ALA A 539 16.21 16.06 9.96
N LEU A 540 15.03 15.49 10.22
CA LEU A 540 14.88 14.04 10.39
C LEU A 540 15.07 13.29 9.07
N THR A 541 14.57 13.86 7.97
CA THR A 541 14.65 13.24 6.64
C THR A 541 16.06 13.27 6.05
N SER A 542 16.91 14.22 6.46
CA SER A 542 18.33 14.21 6.08
C SER A 542 19.11 13.06 6.70
N MET A 543 18.62 12.48 7.80
CA MET A 543 19.23 11.34 8.49
C MET A 543 18.83 9.97 7.92
N ILE A 544 17.76 9.90 7.11
CA ILE A 544 17.23 8.64 6.53
C ILE A 544 18.31 7.76 5.87
N PRO A 545 19.29 8.29 5.10
CA PRO A 545 20.31 7.46 4.46
C PRO A 545 21.23 6.72 5.46
N PHE A 546 21.33 7.23 6.69
CA PHE A 546 22.19 6.70 7.75
C PHE A 546 21.48 5.76 8.72
N PHE A 547 20.20 5.48 8.49
CA PHE A 547 19.45 4.54 9.33
C PHE A 547 20.05 3.13 9.27
N GLN A 548 20.13 2.47 10.41
CA GLN A 548 20.48 1.05 10.47
C GLN A 548 19.32 0.18 9.97
N ASN A 549 19.60 -1.08 9.68
CA ASN A 549 18.55 -2.03 9.30
C ASN A 549 17.55 -2.16 10.47
N GLY A 550 16.25 -2.04 10.18
CA GLY A 550 15.19 -2.07 11.20
C GLY A 550 14.91 -0.73 11.91
N GLU A 551 15.70 0.32 11.63
CA GLU A 551 15.35 1.68 12.04
C GLU A 551 14.36 2.32 11.06
N VAL A 552 13.37 3.01 11.60
CA VAL A 552 12.28 3.63 10.84
C VAL A 552 11.96 5.01 11.41
N LEU A 553 11.70 5.97 10.52
CA LEU A 553 11.04 7.22 10.84
C LEU A 553 9.53 6.99 10.76
N ILE A 554 8.85 7.10 11.89
CA ILE A 554 7.39 7.04 11.96
C ILE A 554 6.87 8.48 12.02
N ALA A 555 6.05 8.85 11.06
CA ALA A 555 5.45 10.17 10.97
C ALA A 555 3.97 10.07 10.57
N GLY A 556 3.22 11.14 10.78
CA GLY A 556 1.80 11.18 10.46
C GLY A 556 0.91 10.95 11.66
N GLU A 557 -0.36 10.61 11.45
CA GLU A 557 -1.39 10.68 12.49
C GLU A 557 -1.38 9.55 13.52
N CYS A 558 -0.72 8.43 13.22
CA CYS A 558 -0.60 7.29 14.13
C CYS A 558 0.38 7.50 15.30
N VAL A 559 1.19 8.56 15.27
CA VAL A 559 2.06 8.97 16.37
C VAL A 559 1.78 10.43 16.71
N PRO A 560 1.86 10.87 17.98
CA PRO A 560 1.62 12.28 18.32
C PRO A 560 2.66 13.17 17.65
N ILE A 561 3.94 12.82 17.81
CA ILE A 561 5.10 13.51 17.26
C ILE A 561 5.91 12.52 16.42
N PRO A 562 6.46 12.93 15.25
CA PRO A 562 7.32 12.07 14.46
C PRO A 562 8.56 11.60 15.23
N ILE A 563 8.89 10.32 15.09
CA ILE A 563 9.89 9.65 15.92
C ILE A 563 10.74 8.68 15.10
N LYS A 564 12.04 8.61 15.41
CA LYS A 564 12.93 7.57 14.92
C LYS A 564 12.90 6.38 15.88
N ALA A 565 12.47 5.23 15.40
CA ALA A 565 12.29 4.02 16.19
C ALA A 565 13.05 2.83 15.59
N ALA A 566 13.49 1.92 16.45
CA ALA A 566 13.93 0.58 16.07
C ALA A 566 12.77 -0.40 16.28
N ILE A 567 12.29 -1.02 15.19
CA ILE A 567 11.14 -1.93 15.21
C ILE A 567 11.54 -3.28 15.79
N ASP A 568 10.69 -3.87 16.65
CA ASP A 568 10.94 -5.23 17.13
C ASP A 568 10.88 -6.22 15.97
N LEU A 569 11.75 -7.22 16.00
CA LEU A 569 11.72 -8.29 15.01
C LEU A 569 10.41 -9.10 15.11
N PRO A 570 9.81 -9.48 13.97
CA PRO A 570 8.67 -10.38 13.97
C PRO A 570 9.10 -11.79 14.41
N ASN A 571 8.16 -12.54 14.96
CA ASN A 571 8.35 -13.94 15.30
C ASN A 571 7.08 -14.74 14.96
N PRO A 572 7.11 -15.60 13.93
CA PRO A 572 8.26 -15.93 13.05
C PRO A 572 8.72 -14.79 12.10
N LEU A 573 9.91 -14.91 11.51
CA LEU A 573 10.44 -13.98 10.50
C LEU A 573 9.86 -14.26 9.09
N PRO A 574 9.72 -13.24 8.23
CA PRO A 574 9.42 -13.44 6.80
C PRO A 574 10.61 -14.07 6.07
N ASN A 575 10.35 -14.72 4.94
CA ASN A 575 11.38 -15.34 4.09
C ASN A 575 12.05 -14.32 3.15
N SER A 576 12.57 -13.23 3.73
CA SER A 576 13.13 -12.09 2.99
C SER A 576 14.67 -12.02 3.10
N SER A 577 15.32 -13.08 3.57
CA SER A 577 16.77 -13.12 3.74
C SER A 577 17.47 -13.45 2.42
N ASP A 578 18.53 -12.71 2.11
CA ASP A 578 19.39 -13.01 0.96
C ASP A 578 20.02 -14.41 1.09
N VAL A 579 20.16 -15.10 -0.04
CA VAL A 579 20.82 -16.40 -0.09
C VAL A 579 22.31 -16.24 0.21
N SER A 580 22.80 -16.93 1.25
CA SER A 580 24.24 -16.97 1.57
C SER A 580 25.00 -17.81 0.56
N PHE A 581 25.55 -17.16 -0.46
CA PHE A 581 26.35 -17.84 -1.50
C PHE A 581 27.57 -18.55 -0.90
N SER A 582 28.22 -17.99 0.13
CA SER A 582 29.40 -18.61 0.76
C SER A 582 29.03 -19.94 1.42
N ASP A 583 27.92 -19.99 2.14
CA ASP A 583 27.48 -21.22 2.82
C ASP A 583 26.98 -22.25 1.81
N ALA A 584 26.26 -21.79 0.78
CA ALA A 584 25.77 -22.65 -0.30
C ALA A 584 26.92 -23.26 -1.12
N TRP A 585 27.95 -22.47 -1.46
CA TRP A 585 29.08 -22.93 -2.28
C TRP A 585 30.13 -23.72 -1.50
N SER A 586 30.15 -23.59 -0.17
CA SER A 586 31.03 -24.40 0.69
C SER A 586 30.61 -25.87 0.76
N ASN A 587 29.37 -26.18 0.39
CA ASN A 587 28.81 -27.52 0.47
C ASN A 587 28.64 -28.10 -0.94
N PHE A 588 29.20 -29.28 -1.19
CA PHE A 588 28.90 -30.02 -2.42
C PHE A 588 27.44 -30.49 -2.39
N VAL A 589 26.61 -29.96 -3.30
CA VAL A 589 25.22 -30.37 -3.47
C VAL A 589 25.12 -31.31 -4.66
N LYS A 590 24.70 -32.55 -4.43
CA LYS A 590 24.30 -33.44 -5.52
C LYS A 590 22.98 -32.93 -6.10
N TYR A 591 23.06 -32.19 -7.20
CA TYR A 591 21.91 -31.53 -7.83
C TYR A 591 21.53 -32.24 -9.13
N ASP A 592 20.29 -32.69 -9.22
CA ASP A 592 19.73 -33.19 -10.48
C ASP A 592 19.05 -32.04 -11.24
N ILE A 593 19.77 -31.49 -12.20
CA ILE A 593 19.25 -30.42 -13.05
C ILE A 593 18.02 -30.85 -13.84
N LYS A 594 17.89 -32.15 -14.14
CA LYS A 594 16.76 -32.67 -14.92
C LYS A 594 15.45 -32.50 -14.17
N ASP A 595 15.42 -32.76 -12.86
CA ASP A 595 14.22 -32.56 -12.03
C ASP A 595 13.77 -31.10 -12.02
N THR A 596 14.71 -30.15 -11.94
CA THR A 596 14.36 -28.72 -11.97
C THR A 596 13.92 -28.25 -13.36
N ILE A 597 14.56 -28.75 -14.43
CA ILE A 597 14.10 -28.46 -15.81
C ILE A 597 12.72 -29.07 -16.04
N LEU A 598 12.48 -30.30 -15.56
CA LEU A 598 11.17 -30.93 -15.62
C LEU A 598 10.14 -30.10 -14.86
N LYS A 599 10.40 -29.64 -13.63
CA LYS A 599 9.51 -28.72 -12.90
C LYS A 599 9.32 -27.36 -13.58
N TRP A 600 10.32 -26.88 -14.31
CA TRP A 600 10.22 -25.63 -15.08
C TRP A 600 9.34 -25.81 -16.33
N TRP A 601 9.41 -26.97 -16.98
CA TRP A 601 8.61 -27.31 -18.16
C TRP A 601 7.23 -27.85 -17.79
N GLU A 602 7.11 -28.54 -16.66
CA GLU A 602 5.89 -28.95 -15.99
C GLU A 602 5.29 -27.72 -15.30
N VAL A 603 4.56 -26.93 -16.08
CA VAL A 603 3.31 -26.39 -15.53
C VAL A 603 2.43 -27.61 -15.32
N LYS A 604 2.46 -28.13 -14.08
CA LYS A 604 1.95 -29.42 -13.62
C LYS A 604 0.74 -29.91 -14.44
N GLU A 605 0.88 -31.10 -15.01
CA GLU A 605 -0.27 -31.93 -15.33
C GLU A 605 -0.76 -32.48 -14.00
N ASP A 606 -1.93 -32.01 -13.55
CA ASP A 606 -2.66 -32.70 -12.50
C ASP A 606 -3.03 -34.09 -13.04
N GLU A 607 -2.60 -35.15 -12.34
CA GLU A 607 -3.19 -36.49 -12.45
C GLU A 607 -4.62 -36.50 -11.88
#